data_AF-A0A7S1L872-F1
#
_entry.id   AF-A0A7S1L872-F1
#
_cell.length_a   1.000
_cell.length_b   1.000
_cell.length_c   1.000
_cell.angle_alpha   90.00
_cell.angle_beta   90.00
_cell.angle_gamma   90.00
#
_symmetry.space_group_name_H-M   'P 1'
#
loop_
_entity.id
_entity.type
_entity.pdbx_description
1 polymer ?
#
loop_
_entity_poly.entity_id
_entity_poly.type
_entity_poly.pdbx_seq_one_letter_code
_entity_poly.pdbx_strand_id
1 'polypeptide(L)'
;QACRPPLLPDAWHWLAASMEASSHKKRLSKKERRALKRDQQGEEPRAGERAPEPDGAGGPSRKKGRRRPRTGAGEETPLPASAAGALRKRPASELGADAGARPGAKRTKRREGAGGAAAAAAAPPAPAAAKGAFSPEVWRIIHALESSAATLSDRLNPTHPSFDAALKASWKVLSKRERAAVVACDKRLLQEAAAGRTLPSEYPFPVCEDDHCETGLEAFRDVAPVLLWLAQALGREPATLRIYDPFYCAGATVAHLGELGFESVHNRCEDFYAVVRKGQVPAHDVVVTNPPYSGNHVEELLCWCRANARPFLLLLPDYFCGKPFYEGALGGAAEAGSMLYLRPRKRYAYWTPKGLRATDKVQQQHAGGSGNRTSPFTSSWHVCLAPAKSADAVQRWWRKRRLGDTGASLCRRDGRSAADVREK
;
A
#
# COMPACT_ATOMS: atom_id res chain seq x y z
N GLN A 1 30.66 -14.53 -25.83
CA GLN A 1 30.49 -13.09 -26.12
C GLN A 1 29.04 -12.86 -26.54
N ALA A 2 28.17 -12.49 -25.60
CA ALA A 2 26.76 -12.23 -25.91
C ALA A 2 26.59 -10.74 -26.24
N CYS A 3 26.11 -10.45 -27.44
CA CYS A 3 25.81 -9.10 -27.94
C CYS A 3 24.93 -8.34 -26.94
N ARG A 4 25.49 -7.31 -26.30
CA ARG A 4 24.67 -6.26 -25.68
C ARG A 4 24.08 -5.43 -26.81
N PRO A 5 22.76 -5.29 -26.94
CA PRO A 5 22.21 -4.29 -27.86
C PRO A 5 22.68 -2.90 -27.39
N PRO A 6 23.09 -2.00 -28.31
CA PRO A 6 23.39 -0.63 -27.95
C PRO A 6 22.13 0.00 -27.36
N LEU A 7 22.27 0.62 -26.19
CA LEU A 7 21.23 1.47 -25.61
C LEU A 7 20.92 2.56 -26.63
N LEU A 8 19.71 2.54 -27.20
CA LEU A 8 19.30 3.47 -28.24
C LEU A 8 19.40 4.93 -27.72
N PRO A 9 20.16 5.81 -28.41
CA PRO A 9 20.28 7.23 -28.05
C PRO A 9 18.94 7.98 -28.01
N ASP A 10 17.95 7.53 -28.78
CA ASP A 10 16.68 8.26 -28.96
C ASP A 10 15.76 8.22 -27.73
N ALA A 11 15.84 7.18 -26.90
CA ALA A 11 15.07 7.13 -25.65
C ALA A 11 15.51 8.22 -24.66
N TRP A 12 16.77 8.66 -24.75
CA TRP A 12 17.36 9.65 -23.85
C TRP A 12 16.92 11.07 -24.17
N HIS A 13 16.87 11.43 -25.45
CA HIS A 13 16.38 12.74 -25.87
C HIS A 13 14.92 12.95 -25.45
N TRP A 14 14.10 11.90 -25.50
CA TRP A 14 12.72 11.95 -25.02
C TRP A 14 12.64 12.10 -23.49
N LEU A 15 13.44 11.34 -22.72
CA LEU A 15 13.45 11.44 -21.27
C LEU A 15 13.93 12.83 -20.80
N ALA A 16 14.99 13.37 -21.42
CA ALA A 16 15.51 14.70 -21.13
C ALA A 16 14.48 15.80 -21.41
N ALA A 17 13.79 15.75 -22.56
CA ALA A 17 12.74 16.70 -22.92
C ALA A 17 11.54 16.64 -21.96
N SER A 18 11.14 15.45 -21.52
CA SER A 18 10.06 15.26 -20.53
C SER A 18 10.42 15.85 -19.16
N MET A 19 11.68 15.71 -18.74
CA MET A 19 12.18 16.27 -17.48
C MET A 19 12.25 17.81 -17.48
N GLU A 20 12.63 18.44 -18.61
CA GLU A 20 12.60 19.90 -18.76
C GLU A 20 11.16 20.44 -18.65
N ALA A 21 10.19 19.75 -19.26
CA ALA A 21 8.77 20.09 -19.14
C ALA A 21 8.23 19.95 -17.70
N SER A 22 8.72 18.95 -16.94
CA SER A 22 8.38 18.78 -15.51
C SER A 22 9.01 19.85 -14.61
N SER A 23 10.20 20.35 -14.94
CA SER A 23 10.83 21.49 -14.23
C SER A 23 10.01 22.77 -14.38
N HIS A 24 9.36 22.98 -15.53
CA HIS A 24 8.48 24.13 -15.77
C HIS A 24 7.25 24.15 -14.85
N LYS A 25 6.69 22.96 -14.51
CA LYS A 25 5.56 22.83 -13.56
C LYS A 25 5.89 23.29 -12.13
N LYS A 26 7.17 23.31 -11.73
CA LYS A 26 7.59 23.78 -10.40
C LYS A 26 7.50 25.30 -10.22
N ARG A 27 7.35 26.06 -11.31
CA ARG A 27 7.16 27.53 -11.29
C ARG A 27 5.69 27.97 -11.16
N LEU A 28 4.75 27.01 -11.15
CA LEU A 28 3.32 27.31 -11.08
C LEU A 28 2.89 27.77 -9.68
N SER A 29 2.04 28.79 -9.63
CA SER A 29 1.37 29.26 -8.41
C SER A 29 0.48 28.17 -7.80
N LYS A 30 0.10 28.35 -6.53
CA LYS A 30 -0.80 27.42 -5.81
C LYS A 30 -2.16 27.27 -6.50
N LYS A 31 -2.63 28.31 -7.19
CA LYS A 31 -3.90 28.31 -7.95
C LYS A 31 -3.76 27.48 -9.22
N GLU A 32 -2.67 27.63 -9.96
CA GLU A 32 -2.38 26.85 -11.17
C GLU A 32 -2.15 25.37 -10.86
N ARG A 33 -1.44 25.04 -9.77
CA ARG A 33 -1.30 23.64 -9.30
C ARG A 33 -2.64 23.00 -8.95
N ARG A 34 -3.58 23.76 -8.38
CA ARG A 34 -4.94 23.27 -8.08
C ARG A 34 -5.76 23.07 -9.34
N ALA A 35 -5.65 23.97 -10.32
CA ALA A 35 -6.30 23.81 -11.63
C ALA A 35 -5.76 22.58 -12.37
N LEU A 36 -4.43 22.42 -12.42
CA LEU A 36 -3.77 21.26 -13.05
C LEU A 36 -4.15 19.94 -12.36
N LYS A 37 -4.29 19.94 -11.02
CA LYS A 37 -4.71 18.76 -10.26
C LYS A 37 -6.16 18.37 -10.55
N ARG A 38 -7.07 19.33 -10.74
CA ARG A 38 -8.47 19.07 -11.11
C ARG A 38 -8.58 18.53 -12.53
N ASP A 39 -7.82 19.11 -13.45
CA ASP A 39 -7.71 18.65 -14.84
C ASP A 39 -7.19 17.20 -14.92
N GLN A 40 -6.13 16.88 -14.17
CA GLN A 40 -5.58 15.52 -14.07
C GLN A 40 -6.52 14.50 -13.38
N GLN A 41 -7.52 14.99 -12.67
CA GLN A 41 -8.55 14.19 -12.01
C GLN A 41 -9.84 14.09 -12.83
N GLY A 42 -9.91 14.75 -13.99
CA GLY A 42 -11.10 14.78 -14.84
C GLY A 42 -12.28 15.50 -14.18
N GLU A 43 -12.02 16.42 -13.24
CA GLU A 43 -13.07 17.20 -12.61
C GLU A 43 -13.42 18.40 -13.49
N GLU A 44 -14.64 18.43 -14.03
CA GLU A 44 -15.12 19.61 -14.74
C GLU A 44 -15.18 20.84 -13.81
N PRO A 45 -14.89 22.05 -14.34
CA PRO A 45 -15.07 23.28 -13.59
C PRO A 45 -16.52 23.41 -13.13
N ARG A 46 -16.72 23.80 -11.86
CA ARG A 46 -18.08 23.97 -11.33
C ARG A 46 -18.71 25.16 -12.04
N ALA A 47 -19.96 25.00 -12.46
CA ALA A 47 -20.75 26.09 -13.05
C ALA A 47 -20.69 27.33 -12.12
N GLY A 48 -19.96 28.36 -12.55
CA GLY A 48 -19.72 29.60 -11.79
C GLY A 48 -18.26 29.98 -11.56
N GLU A 49 -17.28 29.09 -11.80
CA GLU A 49 -15.87 29.46 -11.76
C GLU A 49 -15.44 30.13 -13.08
N ARG A 50 -15.25 31.46 -13.06
CA ARG A 50 -14.65 32.19 -14.19
C ARG A 50 -13.16 31.88 -14.29
N ALA A 51 -12.69 31.66 -15.52
CA ALA A 51 -11.27 31.57 -15.84
C ALA A 51 -10.53 32.85 -15.37
N PRO A 52 -9.26 32.75 -14.94
CA PRO A 52 -8.47 33.93 -14.63
C PRO A 52 -8.30 34.76 -15.92
N GLU A 53 -8.76 36.01 -15.88
CA GLU A 53 -8.44 36.97 -16.93
C GLU A 53 -6.93 37.28 -16.92
N PRO A 54 -6.31 37.49 -18.09
CA PRO A 54 -4.92 37.92 -18.17
C PRO A 54 -4.77 39.31 -17.55
N ASP A 55 -3.75 39.49 -16.70
CA ASP A 55 -3.45 40.77 -16.05
C ASP A 55 -3.17 41.85 -17.10
N GLY A 56 -4.13 42.77 -17.25
CA GLY A 56 -4.07 43.94 -18.13
C GLY A 56 -4.39 45.23 -17.36
N ALA A 57 -3.35 46.06 -17.22
CA ALA A 57 -3.29 47.48 -16.86
C ALA A 57 -4.56 48.25 -16.41
N GLY A 58 -4.51 48.76 -15.17
CA GLY A 58 -4.81 50.15 -14.76
C GLY A 58 -6.13 50.83 -15.12
N GLY A 59 -6.97 51.13 -14.12
CA GLY A 59 -8.01 52.18 -14.22
C GLY A 59 -9.07 52.15 -13.12
N PRO A 60 -9.64 53.30 -12.67
CA PRO A 60 -10.02 53.48 -11.28
C PRO A 60 -11.46 53.14 -10.88
N SER A 61 -11.54 52.81 -9.59
CA SER A 61 -12.69 52.57 -8.72
C SER A 61 -13.96 53.40 -8.99
N ARG A 62 -15.10 52.72 -9.18
CA ARG A 62 -16.44 53.30 -8.96
C ARG A 62 -17.31 52.36 -8.12
N LYS A 63 -17.67 52.86 -6.94
CA LYS A 63 -18.73 52.35 -6.04
C LYS A 63 -20.10 52.41 -6.72
N LYS A 64 -20.89 51.35 -6.55
CA LYS A 64 -22.37 51.23 -6.49
C LYS A 64 -22.67 49.73 -6.58
N GLY A 65 -23.58 49.08 -5.88
CA GLY A 65 -24.77 49.51 -5.15
C GLY A 65 -25.72 48.30 -5.25
N ARG A 66 -26.16 47.77 -4.11
CA ARG A 66 -27.09 46.64 -3.98
C ARG A 66 -28.27 46.74 -4.94
N ARG A 67 -28.68 45.60 -5.52
CA ARG A 67 -30.09 45.17 -5.66
C ARG A 67 -30.18 43.71 -6.12
N ARG A 68 -30.89 42.89 -5.32
CA ARG A 68 -31.41 41.57 -5.73
C ARG A 68 -32.66 41.78 -6.60
N PRO A 69 -32.94 40.86 -7.52
CA PRO A 69 -34.32 40.44 -7.72
C PRO A 69 -34.53 38.93 -7.56
N ARG A 70 -35.75 38.62 -7.12
CA ARG A 70 -36.36 37.30 -6.92
C ARG A 70 -36.60 36.60 -8.26
N THR A 71 -36.50 35.29 -8.20
CA THR A 71 -36.92 34.30 -9.21
C THR A 71 -38.42 34.34 -9.45
N GLY A 72 -38.83 34.32 -10.72
CA GLY A 72 -40.19 34.08 -11.19
C GLY A 72 -40.24 32.81 -12.05
N ALA A 73 -41.39 32.14 -11.98
CA ALA A 73 -41.87 31.01 -12.79
C ALA A 73 -41.51 31.13 -14.28
N GLY A 74 -41.31 30.06 -15.06
CA GLY A 74 -42.03 28.79 -15.08
C GLY A 74 -42.71 28.72 -16.45
N GLU A 75 -42.23 27.85 -17.33
CA GLU A 75 -42.86 27.59 -18.63
C GLU A 75 -42.60 26.14 -19.02
N GLU A 76 -43.69 25.37 -19.08
CA GLU A 76 -43.78 24.02 -19.61
C GLU A 76 -44.04 24.09 -21.11
N THR A 77 -43.44 23.17 -21.89
CA THR A 77 -44.10 22.64 -23.10
C THR A 77 -43.59 21.21 -23.35
N PRO A 78 -44.46 20.27 -23.79
CA PRO A 78 -44.20 18.82 -23.75
C PRO A 78 -43.80 18.25 -25.12
N LEU A 79 -43.50 16.94 -25.18
CA LEU A 79 -43.70 15.95 -26.27
C LEU A 79 -42.78 14.72 -26.03
N PRO A 80 -42.99 13.54 -26.67
CA PRO A 80 -44.09 12.61 -26.47
C PRO A 80 -43.61 11.18 -26.11
N ALA A 81 -44.59 10.33 -25.79
CA ALA A 81 -44.46 8.93 -25.42
C ALA A 81 -44.04 8.00 -26.58
N SER A 82 -43.35 6.90 -26.25
CA SER A 82 -43.67 5.53 -26.69
C SER A 82 -42.49 4.57 -26.45
N ALA A 83 -42.73 3.52 -25.65
CA ALA A 83 -42.58 2.11 -26.03
C ALA A 83 -42.17 1.23 -24.84
N ALA A 84 -42.99 0.20 -24.63
CA ALA A 84 -43.01 -0.76 -23.55
C ALA A 84 -41.80 -1.71 -23.51
N GLY A 85 -41.52 -2.22 -22.31
CA GLY A 85 -40.63 -3.36 -22.07
C GLY A 85 -40.77 -3.86 -20.63
N ALA A 86 -41.76 -4.71 -20.38
CA ALA A 86 -42.04 -5.31 -19.09
C ALA A 86 -41.02 -6.40 -18.73
N LEU A 87 -40.54 -6.44 -17.48
CA LEU A 87 -40.10 -7.68 -16.85
C LEU A 87 -40.35 -7.67 -15.34
N ARG A 88 -40.87 -8.82 -14.89
CA ARG A 88 -41.60 -9.08 -13.64
C ARG A 88 -40.71 -9.05 -12.39
N LYS A 89 -41.17 -8.39 -11.33
CA LYS A 89 -40.66 -8.56 -9.96
C LYS A 89 -41.35 -9.74 -9.28
N ARG A 90 -40.58 -10.64 -8.67
CA ARG A 90 -41.07 -11.69 -7.76
C ARG A 90 -41.33 -11.10 -6.36
N PRO A 91 -42.37 -11.52 -5.63
CA PRO A 91 -42.62 -11.04 -4.28
C PRO A 91 -41.73 -11.75 -3.26
N ALA A 92 -41.27 -10.97 -2.28
CA ALA A 92 -40.72 -11.46 -1.03
C ALA A 92 -41.89 -11.66 -0.06
N SER A 93 -41.97 -12.85 0.54
CA SER A 93 -42.91 -13.17 1.60
C SER A 93 -42.14 -13.62 2.83
N GLU A 94 -42.63 -13.12 3.97
CA GLU A 94 -42.59 -13.70 5.30
C GLU A 94 -41.25 -13.68 6.04
N LEU A 95 -41.19 -12.84 7.08
CA LEU A 95 -40.99 -13.29 8.46
C LEU A 95 -41.39 -12.18 9.45
N GLY A 96 -42.49 -12.47 10.18
CA GLY A 96 -42.67 -12.22 11.61
C GLY A 96 -42.40 -10.84 12.17
N ALA A 97 -43.48 -10.10 12.40
CA ALA A 97 -43.57 -9.09 13.45
C ALA A 97 -43.65 -9.78 14.83
N ASP A 98 -42.89 -9.29 15.81
CA ASP A 98 -43.43 -9.19 17.17
C ASP A 98 -42.88 -7.96 17.87
N ALA A 99 -43.79 -7.26 18.53
CA ALA A 99 -43.61 -5.96 19.15
C ALA A 99 -43.65 -6.12 20.67
N GLY A 100 -42.69 -5.53 21.37
CA GLY A 100 -42.70 -5.50 22.84
C GLY A 100 -41.89 -4.33 23.37
N ALA A 101 -42.57 -3.24 23.72
CA ALA A 101 -41.99 -2.01 24.24
C ALA A 101 -41.92 -2.01 25.78
N ARG A 102 -40.72 -1.70 26.32
CA ARG A 102 -40.39 -0.87 27.53
C ARG A 102 -40.97 -1.28 28.92
N PRO A 103 -40.54 -0.69 30.07
CA PRO A 103 -39.29 0.01 30.44
C PRO A 103 -38.69 -0.43 31.82
N GLY A 104 -37.45 0.02 32.11
CA GLY A 104 -37.04 0.61 33.40
C GLY A 104 -36.91 -0.26 34.67
N ALA A 105 -35.70 -0.27 35.28
CA ALA A 105 -35.46 0.14 36.67
C ALA A 105 -34.05 -0.27 37.14
N LYS A 106 -33.26 0.73 37.56
CA LYS A 106 -32.02 0.56 38.32
C LYS A 106 -32.37 0.10 39.74
N ARG A 107 -31.78 -0.99 40.20
CA ARG A 107 -31.89 -1.44 41.60
C ARG A 107 -30.50 -1.68 42.18
N THR A 108 -30.01 -0.69 42.93
CA THR A 108 -28.83 -0.78 43.79
C THR A 108 -29.16 -1.66 45.00
N LYS A 109 -28.53 -2.82 45.11
CA LYS A 109 -28.66 -3.72 46.27
C LYS A 109 -27.46 -3.51 47.19
N ARG A 110 -27.66 -2.65 48.19
CA ARG A 110 -26.83 -2.50 49.40
C ARG A 110 -27.05 -3.77 50.23
N ARG A 111 -25.97 -4.53 50.52
CA ARG A 111 -26.01 -5.68 51.42
C ARG A 111 -25.05 -5.38 52.57
N GLU A 112 -25.63 -4.98 53.70
CA GLU A 112 -25.01 -5.08 55.02
C GLU A 112 -25.16 -6.52 55.49
N GLY A 113 -24.12 -7.03 56.16
CA GLY A 113 -24.08 -8.36 56.74
C GLY A 113 -22.86 -8.51 57.62
N ALA A 114 -23.08 -8.33 58.93
CA ALA A 114 -22.22 -8.78 60.03
C ALA A 114 -21.84 -10.27 59.83
N GLY A 115 -20.63 -10.72 60.15
CA GLY A 115 -20.12 -10.87 61.51
C GLY A 115 -20.12 -12.37 61.84
N GLY A 116 -18.95 -12.96 62.02
CA GLY A 116 -18.81 -14.39 62.33
C GLY A 116 -17.35 -14.84 62.24
N ALA A 117 -16.63 -14.68 63.34
CA ALA A 117 -15.27 -15.16 63.54
C ALA A 117 -15.26 -16.67 63.84
N ALA A 118 -14.37 -17.41 63.19
CA ALA A 118 -13.87 -18.70 63.67
C ALA A 118 -12.38 -18.78 63.32
N ALA A 119 -11.55 -18.77 64.36
CA ALA A 119 -10.11 -18.86 64.28
C ALA A 119 -9.70 -20.29 63.92
N ALA A 120 -9.10 -20.47 62.75
CA ALA A 120 -8.36 -21.67 62.38
C ALA A 120 -6.87 -21.30 62.27
N ALA A 121 -6.03 -22.14 62.87
CA ALA A 121 -4.60 -21.95 63.06
C ALA A 121 -3.87 -21.54 61.78
N ALA A 122 -3.21 -20.38 61.84
CA ALA A 122 -2.45 -19.82 60.75
C ALA A 122 -1.14 -20.61 60.56
N ALA A 123 -0.97 -21.16 59.37
CA ALA A 123 0.35 -21.49 58.83
C ALA A 123 1.24 -20.22 58.84
N PRO A 124 2.57 -20.36 59.00
CA PRO A 124 3.48 -19.22 59.02
C PRO A 124 3.27 -18.36 57.76
N PRO A 125 3.23 -17.02 57.89
CA PRO A 125 3.04 -16.14 56.76
C PRO A 125 4.19 -16.38 55.78
N ALA A 126 3.82 -16.78 54.56
CA ALA A 126 4.75 -16.82 53.44
C ALA A 126 5.54 -15.49 53.39
N PRO A 127 6.85 -15.53 53.13
CA PRO A 127 7.68 -14.32 53.13
C PRO A 127 7.00 -13.28 52.26
N ALA A 128 6.75 -12.10 52.83
CA ALA A 128 6.06 -11.01 52.17
C ALA A 128 6.73 -10.76 50.82
N ALA A 129 6.07 -11.20 49.74
CA ALA A 129 6.59 -11.13 48.39
C ALA A 129 7.10 -9.71 48.16
N ALA A 130 8.39 -9.59 47.84
CA ALA A 130 9.05 -8.30 47.65
C ALA A 130 8.17 -7.44 46.76
N LYS A 131 7.63 -6.35 47.32
CA LYS A 131 6.73 -5.43 46.63
C LYS A 131 7.45 -4.88 45.40
N GLY A 132 7.25 -5.50 44.25
CA GLY A 132 7.87 -5.05 43.01
C GLY A 132 8.24 -6.14 42.00
N ALA A 133 8.34 -7.41 42.40
CA ALA A 133 8.67 -8.48 41.46
C ALA A 133 7.49 -8.77 40.52
N PHE A 134 7.76 -8.86 39.22
CA PHE A 134 6.81 -9.38 38.24
C PHE A 134 6.65 -10.89 38.40
N SER A 135 5.50 -11.45 38.03
CA SER A 135 5.30 -12.89 38.07
C SER A 135 6.29 -13.62 37.14
N PRO A 136 6.65 -14.90 37.43
CA PRO A 136 7.50 -15.72 36.55
C PRO A 136 6.96 -15.80 35.11
N GLU A 137 5.64 -15.76 34.96
CA GLU A 137 4.96 -15.76 33.67
C GLU A 137 5.31 -14.54 32.82
N VAL A 138 5.43 -13.34 33.42
CA VAL A 138 5.83 -12.13 32.70
C VAL A 138 7.24 -12.23 32.15
N TRP A 139 8.17 -12.78 32.94
CA TRP A 139 9.55 -13.00 32.50
C TRP A 139 9.63 -14.01 31.37
N ARG A 140 8.84 -15.09 31.44
CA ARG A 140 8.72 -16.07 30.36
C ARG A 140 8.24 -15.43 29.06
N ILE A 141 7.23 -14.55 29.13
CA ILE A 141 6.71 -13.84 27.97
C ILE A 141 7.76 -12.88 27.39
N ILE A 142 8.43 -12.10 28.25
CA ILE A 142 9.50 -11.17 27.84
C ILE A 142 10.63 -11.92 27.13
N HIS A 143 11.16 -12.98 27.73
CA HIS A 143 12.22 -13.78 27.12
C HIS A 143 11.77 -14.37 25.77
N ALA A 144 10.52 -14.85 25.68
CA ALA A 144 9.99 -15.38 24.43
C ALA A 144 9.82 -14.30 23.34
N LEU A 145 9.62 -13.03 23.71
CA LEU A 145 9.61 -11.91 22.75
C LEU A 145 11.04 -11.58 22.30
N GLU A 146 12.00 -11.56 23.21
CA GLU A 146 13.42 -11.28 22.91
C GLU A 146 14.04 -12.35 22.01
N SER A 147 13.59 -13.61 22.11
CA SER A 147 14.08 -14.72 21.31
C SER A 147 13.30 -14.94 20.00
N SER A 148 12.35 -14.08 19.65
CA SER A 148 11.47 -14.26 18.48
C SER A 148 11.46 -13.03 17.59
N ALA A 149 11.32 -13.23 16.28
CA ALA A 149 11.08 -12.14 15.33
C ALA A 149 9.63 -11.62 15.36
N ALA A 150 8.70 -12.34 16.01
CA ALA A 150 7.29 -11.98 16.05
C ALA A 150 6.97 -10.97 17.16
N THR A 151 6.17 -9.95 16.84
CA THR A 151 5.75 -8.93 17.81
C THR A 151 4.72 -9.48 18.80
N LEU A 152 4.52 -8.78 19.92
CA LEU A 152 3.43 -9.09 20.85
C LEU A 152 2.07 -9.10 20.16
N SER A 153 1.80 -8.17 19.25
CA SER A 153 0.53 -8.15 18.51
C SER A 153 0.34 -9.36 17.61
N ASP A 154 1.41 -9.81 16.96
CA ASP A 154 1.40 -11.00 16.10
C ASP A 154 1.05 -12.24 16.92
N ARG A 155 1.69 -12.39 18.08
CA ARG A 155 1.46 -13.53 18.97
C ARG A 155 0.09 -13.51 19.66
N LEU A 156 -0.54 -12.35 19.80
CA LEU A 156 -1.87 -12.22 20.37
C LEU A 156 -3.01 -12.32 19.34
N ASN A 157 -2.71 -12.40 18.04
CA ASN A 157 -3.69 -12.43 16.95
C ASN A 157 -3.94 -13.86 16.44
N PRO A 158 -5.13 -14.47 16.64
CA PRO A 158 -5.45 -15.84 16.23
C PRO A 158 -5.28 -16.16 14.74
N THR A 159 -5.22 -15.13 13.89
CA THR A 159 -5.08 -15.29 12.44
C THR A 159 -3.62 -15.20 11.96
N HIS A 160 -2.69 -14.86 12.85
CA HIS A 160 -1.28 -14.70 12.50
C HIS A 160 -0.53 -16.06 12.61
N PRO A 161 0.41 -16.39 11.70
CA PRO A 161 1.18 -17.64 11.77
C PRO A 161 1.94 -17.84 13.10
N SER A 162 2.34 -16.75 13.73
CA SER A 162 3.03 -16.74 15.03
C SER A 162 2.08 -16.66 16.24
N PHE A 163 0.78 -16.95 16.07
CA PHE A 163 -0.19 -16.91 17.16
C PHE A 163 0.21 -17.85 18.30
N ASP A 164 0.17 -17.33 19.52
CA ASP A 164 0.45 -18.08 20.74
C ASP A 164 -0.81 -18.13 21.62
N ALA A 165 -1.50 -19.27 21.57
CA ALA A 165 -2.73 -19.48 22.33
C ALA A 165 -2.50 -19.42 23.85
N ALA A 166 -1.34 -19.89 24.33
CA ALA A 166 -0.99 -19.86 25.75
C ALA A 166 -0.76 -18.43 26.23
N LEU A 167 0.00 -17.63 25.46
CA LEU A 167 0.16 -16.20 25.71
C LEU A 167 -1.19 -15.47 25.70
N LYS A 168 -2.08 -15.78 24.75
CA LYS A 168 -3.40 -15.14 24.69
C LYS A 168 -4.26 -15.44 25.92
N ALA A 169 -4.19 -16.66 26.43
CA ALA A 169 -4.86 -17.06 27.65
C ALA A 169 -4.25 -16.34 28.87
N SER A 170 -2.92 -16.35 29.00
CA SER A 170 -2.24 -15.70 30.14
C SER A 170 -2.39 -14.19 30.12
N TRP A 171 -2.47 -13.56 28.94
CA TRP A 171 -2.69 -12.13 28.78
C TRP A 171 -3.94 -11.60 29.50
N LYS A 172 -5.00 -12.41 29.60
CA LYS A 172 -6.25 -12.04 30.26
C LYS A 172 -6.14 -12.01 31.78
N VAL A 173 -5.23 -12.81 32.36
CA VAL A 173 -5.03 -12.90 33.80
C VAL A 173 -3.93 -11.96 34.31
N LEU A 174 -3.04 -11.48 33.43
CA LEU A 174 -2.02 -10.50 33.79
C LEU A 174 -2.63 -9.19 34.30
N SER A 175 -2.07 -8.70 35.40
CA SER A 175 -2.42 -7.38 35.93
C SER A 175 -2.10 -6.27 34.93
N LYS A 176 -2.68 -5.08 35.13
CA LYS A 176 -2.41 -3.90 34.29
C LYS A 176 -0.91 -3.55 34.26
N ARG A 177 -0.24 -3.66 35.42
CA ARG A 177 1.20 -3.36 35.57
C ARG A 177 2.05 -4.35 34.78
N GLU A 178 1.72 -5.64 34.83
CA GLU A 178 2.44 -6.69 34.11
C GLU A 178 2.28 -6.57 32.60
N ARG A 179 1.05 -6.34 32.12
CA ARG A 179 0.82 -6.07 30.69
C ARG A 179 1.61 -4.85 30.20
N ALA A 180 1.68 -3.79 31.00
CA ALA A 180 2.48 -2.62 30.66
C ALA A 180 3.98 -2.95 30.54
N ALA A 181 4.52 -3.81 31.40
CA ALA A 181 5.91 -4.25 31.31
C ALA A 181 6.19 -5.06 30.04
N VAL A 182 5.30 -6.00 29.68
CA VAL A 182 5.42 -6.77 28.43
C VAL A 182 5.33 -5.85 27.20
N VAL A 183 4.37 -4.92 27.18
CA VAL A 183 4.26 -3.92 26.09
C VAL A 183 5.49 -3.04 26.01
N ALA A 184 6.07 -2.63 27.15
CA ALA A 184 7.28 -1.82 27.18
C ALA A 184 8.49 -2.58 26.60
N CYS A 185 8.62 -3.88 26.92
CA CYS A 185 9.64 -4.74 26.33
C CYS A 185 9.46 -4.89 24.81
N ASP A 186 8.26 -5.22 24.34
CA ASP A 186 7.95 -5.31 22.91
C ASP A 186 8.25 -3.99 22.19
N LYS A 187 7.85 -2.86 22.78
CA LYS A 187 8.16 -1.52 22.25
C LYS A 187 9.66 -1.25 22.17
N ARG A 188 10.44 -1.65 23.17
CA ARG A 188 11.91 -1.54 23.16
C ARG A 188 12.52 -2.35 22.03
N LEU A 189 12.13 -3.62 21.89
CA LEU A 189 12.61 -4.49 20.81
C LEU A 189 12.26 -3.92 19.43
N LEU A 190 11.05 -3.39 19.27
CA LEU A 190 10.63 -2.71 18.04
C LEU A 190 11.41 -1.41 17.78
N GLN A 191 11.85 -0.71 18.84
CA GLN A 191 12.69 0.47 18.72
C GLN A 191 14.13 0.10 18.37
N GLU A 192 14.70 -0.94 18.97
CA GLU A 192 16.04 -1.45 18.66
C GLU A 192 16.10 -1.98 17.22
N ALA A 193 15.10 -2.75 16.79
CA ALA A 193 14.98 -3.23 15.41
C ALA A 193 14.78 -2.07 14.41
N ALA A 194 14.07 -1.01 14.81
CA ALA A 194 13.95 0.19 13.99
C ALA A 194 15.21 1.05 13.99
N ALA A 195 15.97 1.11 15.10
CA ALA A 195 17.22 1.85 15.20
C ALA A 195 18.33 1.21 14.35
N GLY A 196 18.31 -0.13 14.20
CA GLY A 196 19.13 -0.83 13.21
C GLY A 196 18.80 -0.48 11.76
N ARG A 197 17.60 0.06 11.49
CA ARG A 197 17.22 0.65 10.19
C ARG A 197 17.52 2.14 10.25
N THR A 198 18.79 2.51 10.10
CA THR A 198 19.18 3.91 9.94
C THR A 198 18.57 4.44 8.65
N LEU A 199 17.52 5.25 8.80
CA LEU A 199 17.10 6.14 7.73
C LEU A 199 18.29 7.03 7.36
N PRO A 200 18.51 7.33 6.07
CA PRO A 200 19.47 8.33 5.67
C PRO A 200 19.15 9.64 6.40
N SER A 201 20.17 10.29 6.97
CA SER A 201 19.99 11.63 7.54
C SER A 201 19.52 12.63 6.48
N GLU A 202 19.95 12.41 5.23
CA GLU A 202 19.53 13.16 4.06
C GLU A 202 19.43 12.22 2.85
N TYR A 203 18.39 12.40 2.03
CA TYR A 203 18.26 11.69 0.75
C TYR A 203 19.03 12.47 -0.32
N PRO A 204 19.79 11.80 -1.22
CA PRO A 204 20.53 12.47 -2.29
C PRO A 204 19.64 12.93 -3.46
N PHE A 205 18.31 12.88 -3.28
CA PHE A 205 17.30 13.27 -4.26
C PHE A 205 16.14 14.00 -3.56
N PRO A 206 15.38 14.82 -4.30
CA PRO A 206 14.16 15.42 -3.78
C PRO A 206 13.16 14.35 -3.37
N VAL A 207 12.64 14.44 -2.15
CA VAL A 207 11.65 13.51 -1.62
C VAL A 207 10.30 14.20 -1.38
N CYS A 208 9.22 13.45 -1.62
CA CYS A 208 7.88 13.81 -1.18
C CYS A 208 7.55 12.94 0.04
N GLU A 209 7.26 13.56 1.18
CA GLU A 209 6.98 12.83 2.43
C GLU A 209 5.89 11.75 2.28
N ASP A 210 4.88 12.03 1.45
CA ASP A 210 3.75 11.13 1.24
C ASP A 210 4.07 9.94 0.30
N ASP A 211 5.24 9.91 -0.34
CA ASP A 211 5.71 8.78 -1.17
C ASP A 211 6.57 7.77 -0.39
N HIS A 212 7.00 8.10 0.84
CA HIS A 212 7.79 7.18 1.67
C HIS A 212 6.94 6.03 2.21
N CYS A 213 6.81 4.98 1.40
CA CYS A 213 6.03 3.79 1.70
C CYS A 213 6.83 2.53 1.35
N GLU A 214 7.18 1.76 2.37
CA GLU A 214 7.76 0.42 2.22
C GLU A 214 6.68 -0.59 1.82
N THR A 215 7.08 -1.52 0.97
CA THR A 215 6.25 -2.64 0.54
C THR A 215 6.26 -3.74 1.58
N GLY A 216 5.08 -4.17 2.04
CA GLY A 216 4.94 -5.29 2.96
C GLY A 216 5.40 -6.62 2.34
N LEU A 217 5.91 -7.52 3.19
CA LEU A 217 6.36 -8.86 2.79
C LEU A 217 5.27 -9.65 2.05
N GLU A 218 4.00 -9.46 2.40
CA GLU A 218 2.89 -10.13 1.74
C GLU A 218 2.82 -9.84 0.24
N ALA A 219 3.18 -8.62 -0.18
CA ALA A 219 3.20 -8.26 -1.60
C ALA A 219 4.33 -8.98 -2.35
N PHE A 220 5.49 -9.15 -1.71
CA PHE A 220 6.60 -9.92 -2.28
C PHE A 220 6.30 -11.42 -2.34
N ARG A 221 5.58 -11.97 -1.35
CA ARG A 221 5.13 -13.38 -1.37
C ARG A 221 4.27 -13.71 -2.59
N ASP A 222 3.41 -12.79 -3.02
CA ASP A 222 2.57 -12.99 -4.20
C ASP A 222 3.39 -13.08 -5.50
N VAL A 223 4.48 -12.32 -5.62
CA VAL A 223 5.35 -12.34 -6.81
C VAL A 223 6.49 -13.35 -6.75
N ALA A 224 6.84 -13.87 -5.57
CA ALA A 224 7.90 -14.87 -5.43
C ALA A 224 7.74 -16.08 -6.37
N PRO A 225 6.54 -16.69 -6.54
CA PRO A 225 6.29 -17.69 -7.57
C PRO A 225 6.78 -17.31 -8.97
N VAL A 226 6.51 -16.07 -9.39
CA VAL A 226 6.85 -15.54 -10.71
C VAL A 226 8.37 -15.35 -10.83
N LEU A 227 9.00 -14.82 -9.78
CA LEU A 227 10.44 -14.62 -9.71
C LEU A 227 11.21 -15.94 -9.74
N LEU A 228 10.75 -16.97 -9.02
CA LEU A 228 11.34 -18.32 -9.06
C LEU A 228 11.30 -18.91 -10.47
N TRP A 229 10.18 -18.76 -11.17
CA TRP A 229 10.05 -19.25 -12.53
C TRP A 229 10.89 -18.45 -13.53
N LEU A 230 11.03 -17.14 -13.32
CA LEU A 230 11.94 -16.31 -14.09
C LEU A 230 13.41 -16.73 -13.86
N ALA A 231 13.82 -16.97 -12.61
CA ALA A 231 15.16 -17.44 -12.27
C ALA A 231 15.48 -18.74 -13.01
N GLN A 232 14.57 -19.72 -12.94
CA GLN A 232 14.69 -20.98 -13.68
C GLN A 232 14.85 -20.75 -15.20
N ALA A 233 14.05 -19.85 -15.77
CA ALA A 233 14.11 -19.53 -17.20
C ALA A 233 15.42 -18.87 -17.63
N LEU A 234 16.09 -18.17 -16.71
CA LEU A 234 17.37 -17.52 -16.92
C LEU A 234 18.56 -18.41 -16.51
N GLY A 235 18.32 -19.65 -16.05
CA GLY A 235 19.37 -20.54 -15.54
C GLY A 235 20.04 -20.00 -14.27
N ARG A 236 19.26 -19.34 -13.40
CA ARG A 236 19.71 -18.76 -12.13
C ARG A 236 19.08 -19.49 -10.96
N GLU A 237 19.86 -19.65 -9.89
CA GLU A 237 19.30 -19.97 -8.58
C GLU A 237 18.61 -18.73 -7.98
N PRO A 238 17.55 -18.90 -7.16
CA PRO A 238 16.82 -17.77 -6.56
C PRO A 238 17.74 -16.78 -5.83
N ALA A 239 18.70 -17.28 -5.05
CA ALA A 239 19.67 -16.47 -4.31
C ALA A 239 20.55 -15.61 -5.23
N THR A 240 20.79 -16.07 -6.47
CA THR A 240 21.64 -15.41 -7.46
C THR A 240 20.88 -14.59 -8.50
N LEU A 241 19.54 -14.60 -8.48
CA LEU A 241 18.71 -13.77 -9.35
C LEU A 241 18.92 -12.30 -8.94
N ARG A 242 19.47 -11.49 -9.84
CA ARG A 242 19.79 -10.09 -9.53
C ARG A 242 18.54 -9.24 -9.65
N ILE A 243 17.98 -8.84 -8.52
CA ILE A 243 16.80 -7.97 -8.44
C ILE A 243 17.25 -6.53 -8.23
N TYR A 244 16.72 -5.61 -9.04
CA TYR A 244 16.93 -4.19 -8.89
C TYR A 244 15.66 -3.47 -8.45
N ASP A 245 15.73 -2.79 -7.31
CA ASP A 245 14.71 -1.86 -6.83
C ASP A 245 15.27 -0.44 -6.88
N PRO A 246 14.97 0.35 -7.94
CA PRO A 246 15.52 1.69 -8.14
C PRO A 246 15.07 2.73 -7.10
N PHE A 247 13.97 2.49 -6.37
CA PHE A 247 13.41 3.48 -5.45
C PHE A 247 13.66 3.07 -4.01
N TYR A 248 14.32 3.95 -3.26
CA TYR A 248 14.73 3.66 -1.89
C TYR A 248 13.88 4.43 -0.88
N CYS A 249 13.35 3.71 0.12
CA CYS A 249 12.68 4.28 1.27
C CYS A 249 13.56 4.14 2.53
N ALA A 250 13.57 2.94 3.14
CA ALA A 250 14.37 2.57 4.30
C ALA A 250 15.08 1.20 4.12
N GLY A 251 15.03 0.62 2.92
CA GLY A 251 15.73 -0.61 2.57
C GLY A 251 15.01 -1.90 2.95
N ALA A 252 13.73 -1.88 3.33
CA ALA A 252 13.03 -3.09 3.78
C ALA A 252 12.89 -4.15 2.67
N THR A 253 12.87 -3.72 1.40
CA THR A 253 12.83 -4.61 0.22
C THR A 253 13.91 -5.69 0.27
N VAL A 254 15.15 -5.37 0.68
CA VAL A 254 16.26 -6.33 0.74
C VAL A 254 15.96 -7.46 1.73
N ALA A 255 15.51 -7.10 2.94
CA ALA A 255 15.19 -8.07 3.97
C ALA A 255 13.99 -8.96 3.58
N HIS A 256 12.93 -8.36 3.04
CA HIS A 256 11.74 -9.11 2.63
C HIS A 256 12.02 -10.09 1.49
N LEU A 257 12.78 -9.68 0.47
CA LEU A 257 13.16 -10.56 -0.64
C LEU A 257 14.17 -11.62 -0.18
N GLY A 258 15.09 -11.28 0.73
CA GLY A 258 16.01 -12.23 1.36
C GLY A 258 15.28 -13.34 2.13
N GLU A 259 14.23 -13.01 2.89
CA GLU A 259 13.38 -14.00 3.58
C GLU A 259 12.75 -15.01 2.60
N LEU A 260 12.52 -14.59 1.35
CA LEU A 260 11.94 -15.42 0.29
C LEU A 260 13.00 -16.15 -0.55
N GLY A 261 14.28 -16.09 -0.15
CA GLY A 261 15.40 -16.76 -0.80
C GLY A 261 16.05 -15.98 -1.95
N PHE A 262 15.74 -14.69 -2.10
CA PHE A 262 16.37 -13.81 -3.09
C PHE A 262 17.42 -12.93 -2.41
N GLU A 263 18.68 -13.37 -2.39
CA GLU A 263 19.76 -12.70 -1.66
C GLU A 263 20.42 -11.57 -2.47
N SER A 264 20.44 -11.70 -3.81
CA SER A 264 21.07 -10.72 -4.70
C SER A 264 20.15 -9.53 -5.04
N VAL A 265 19.82 -8.70 -4.04
CA VAL A 265 18.95 -7.53 -4.18
C VAL A 265 19.74 -6.22 -4.11
N HIS A 266 19.60 -5.38 -5.12
CA HIS A 266 20.12 -4.01 -5.11
C HIS A 266 18.98 -3.02 -4.80
N ASN A 267 19.00 -2.45 -3.59
CA ASN A 267 18.17 -1.32 -3.18
C ASN A 267 19.04 -0.39 -2.33
N ARG A 268 19.47 0.73 -2.89
CA ARG A 268 20.42 1.68 -2.29
C ARG A 268 19.82 3.07 -2.26
N CYS A 269 20.20 3.88 -1.27
CA CYS A 269 19.78 5.27 -1.16
C CYS A 269 20.50 6.13 -2.23
N GLU A 270 20.06 6.00 -3.47
CA GLU A 270 20.64 6.65 -4.64
C GLU A 270 19.52 7.33 -5.44
N ASP A 271 19.85 8.41 -6.15
CA ASP A 271 18.91 9.03 -7.09
C ASP A 271 18.82 8.16 -8.35
N PHE A 272 17.73 7.39 -8.49
CA PHE A 272 17.44 6.56 -9.66
C PHE A 272 17.71 7.26 -10.98
N TYR A 273 17.19 8.48 -11.15
CA TYR A 273 17.31 9.21 -12.41
C TYR A 273 18.74 9.66 -12.66
N ALA A 274 19.48 10.03 -11.62
CA ALA A 274 20.90 10.33 -11.75
C ALA A 274 21.72 9.08 -12.10
N VAL A 275 21.45 7.93 -11.48
CA VAL A 275 22.09 6.64 -11.77
C VAL A 275 21.85 6.26 -13.23
N VAL A 276 20.61 6.39 -13.70
CA VAL A 276 20.21 6.16 -15.09
C VAL A 276 20.96 7.10 -16.03
N ARG A 277 20.93 8.43 -15.82
CA ARG A 277 21.64 9.43 -16.66
C ARG A 277 23.15 9.20 -16.73
N LYS A 278 23.76 8.73 -15.65
CA LYS A 278 25.21 8.46 -15.59
C LYS A 278 25.60 7.12 -16.21
N GLY A 279 24.64 6.31 -16.67
CA GLY A 279 24.90 4.96 -17.15
C GLY A 279 25.40 4.02 -16.05
N GLN A 280 25.08 4.32 -14.79
CA GLN A 280 25.56 3.60 -13.60
C GLN A 280 24.54 2.57 -13.09
N VAL A 281 23.52 2.26 -13.88
CA VAL A 281 22.51 1.26 -13.52
C VAL A 281 23.20 -0.07 -13.18
N PRO A 282 22.96 -0.63 -11.97
CA PRO A 282 23.59 -1.88 -11.57
C PRO A 282 23.15 -3.01 -12.50
N ALA A 283 24.05 -3.97 -12.75
CA ALA A 283 23.71 -5.13 -13.57
C ALA A 283 22.64 -5.97 -12.86
N HIS A 284 21.51 -6.18 -13.54
CA HIS A 284 20.35 -6.88 -12.98
C HIS A 284 19.67 -7.78 -14.00
N ASP A 285 18.87 -8.71 -13.52
CA ASP A 285 18.09 -9.65 -14.32
C ASP A 285 16.61 -9.23 -14.39
N VAL A 286 16.10 -8.61 -13.32
CA VAL A 286 14.71 -8.16 -13.20
C VAL A 286 14.60 -6.90 -12.35
N VAL A 287 13.64 -6.04 -12.68
CA VAL A 287 13.26 -4.87 -11.87
C VAL A 287 12.06 -5.26 -11.00
N VAL A 288 12.15 -5.03 -9.69
CA VAL A 288 11.02 -5.25 -8.77
C VAL A 288 10.95 -4.04 -7.87
N THR A 289 9.85 -3.29 -7.95
CA THR A 289 9.77 -2.02 -7.21
C THR A 289 8.35 -1.57 -6.93
N ASN A 290 8.23 -0.72 -5.91
CA ASN A 290 7.05 0.07 -5.57
C ASN A 290 7.45 1.55 -5.68
N PRO A 291 7.25 2.17 -6.85
CA PRO A 291 7.76 3.51 -7.08
C PRO A 291 6.97 4.58 -6.32
N PRO A 292 7.52 5.78 -6.15
CA PRO A 292 6.75 6.96 -5.76
C PRO A 292 5.56 7.19 -6.68
N TYR A 293 4.42 7.61 -6.14
CA TYR A 293 3.20 7.85 -6.93
C TYR A 293 3.00 9.32 -7.27
N SER A 294 3.76 10.22 -6.64
CA SER A 294 3.71 11.64 -6.98
C SER A 294 4.46 11.97 -8.28
N GLY A 295 4.24 13.18 -8.79
CA GLY A 295 4.94 13.68 -9.97
C GLY A 295 4.70 12.84 -11.22
N ASN A 296 5.76 12.62 -11.98
CA ASN A 296 5.81 11.82 -13.21
C ASN A 296 6.61 10.51 -13.03
N HIS A 297 6.86 10.09 -11.79
CA HIS A 297 7.75 8.97 -11.49
C HIS A 297 7.34 7.66 -12.19
N VAL A 298 6.03 7.35 -12.18
CA VAL A 298 5.50 6.14 -12.82
C VAL A 298 5.62 6.18 -14.34
N GLU A 299 5.38 7.32 -14.97
CA GLU A 299 5.52 7.48 -16.43
C GLU A 299 6.97 7.29 -16.86
N GLU A 300 7.91 7.98 -16.21
CA GLU A 300 9.34 7.88 -16.51
C GLU A 300 9.87 6.46 -16.25
N LEU A 301 9.41 5.80 -15.19
CA LEU A 301 9.77 4.42 -14.89
C LEU A 301 9.28 3.45 -15.98
N LEU A 302 8.05 3.60 -16.46
CA LEU A 302 7.52 2.74 -17.54
C LEU A 302 8.31 2.93 -18.84
N CYS A 303 8.61 4.18 -19.21
CA CYS A 303 9.46 4.48 -20.36
C CYS A 303 10.86 3.86 -20.22
N TRP A 304 11.46 3.98 -19.04
CA TRP A 304 12.77 3.40 -18.76
C TRP A 304 12.72 1.86 -18.78
N CYS A 305 11.72 1.23 -18.16
CA CYS A 305 11.56 -0.23 -18.15
C CYS A 305 11.45 -0.79 -19.58
N ARG A 306 10.71 -0.11 -20.46
CA ARG A 306 10.64 -0.44 -21.89
C ARG A 306 12.03 -0.36 -22.55
N ALA A 307 12.73 0.76 -22.38
CA ALA A 307 14.05 0.98 -22.98
C ALA A 307 15.12 0.04 -22.43
N ASN A 308 15.03 -0.32 -21.15
CA ASN A 308 15.94 -1.24 -20.45
C ASN A 308 15.80 -2.69 -20.95
N ALA A 309 14.67 -3.04 -21.59
CA ALA A 309 14.42 -4.36 -22.19
C ALA A 309 14.68 -5.54 -21.23
N ARG A 310 14.38 -5.35 -19.94
CA ARG A 310 14.45 -6.37 -18.90
C ARG A 310 13.06 -6.69 -18.35
N PRO A 311 12.85 -7.91 -17.84
CA PRO A 311 11.69 -8.23 -17.03
C PRO A 311 11.50 -7.21 -15.90
N PHE A 312 10.23 -6.89 -15.60
CA PHE A 312 9.88 -6.02 -14.50
C PHE A 312 8.56 -6.41 -13.84
N LEU A 313 8.47 -6.14 -12.54
CA LEU A 313 7.29 -6.26 -11.70
C LEU A 313 7.14 -4.95 -10.92
N LEU A 314 6.12 -4.15 -11.25
CA LEU A 314 5.90 -2.85 -10.64
C LEU A 314 4.64 -2.89 -9.77
N LEU A 315 4.76 -2.60 -8.48
CA LEU A 315 3.60 -2.50 -7.60
C LEU A 315 2.96 -1.12 -7.75
N LEU A 316 1.84 -1.05 -8.46
CA LEU A 316 1.18 0.21 -8.78
C LEU A 316 -0.30 0.19 -8.36
N PRO A 317 -0.86 1.34 -7.98
CA PRO A 317 -2.30 1.52 -7.86
C PRO A 317 -3.00 1.19 -9.17
N ASP A 318 -4.14 0.51 -9.10
CA ASP A 318 -4.85 0.01 -10.27
C ASP A 318 -5.26 1.12 -11.26
N TYR A 319 -5.44 2.36 -10.78
CA TYR A 319 -5.83 3.47 -11.65
C TYR A 319 -4.73 3.91 -12.64
N PHE A 320 -3.46 3.53 -12.43
CA PHE A 320 -2.37 3.95 -13.32
C PHE A 320 -2.51 3.35 -14.73
N CYS A 321 -3.07 2.15 -14.87
CA CYS A 321 -3.27 1.54 -16.19
C CYS A 321 -4.36 2.23 -17.05
N GLY A 322 -5.12 3.16 -16.45
CA GLY A 322 -6.08 4.01 -17.14
C GLY A 322 -5.57 5.41 -17.44
N LYS A 323 -4.33 5.77 -17.05
CA LYS A 323 -3.79 7.12 -17.29
C LYS A 323 -3.44 7.32 -18.77
N PRO A 324 -3.62 8.54 -19.33
CA PRO A 324 -3.35 8.80 -20.75
C PRO A 324 -1.93 8.45 -21.21
N PHE A 325 -0.93 8.64 -20.34
CA PHE A 325 0.47 8.32 -20.67
C PHE A 325 0.78 6.82 -20.71
N TYR A 326 -0.07 5.96 -20.14
CA TYR A 326 0.29 4.58 -19.82
C TYR A 326 0.64 3.76 -21.07
N GLU A 327 -0.16 3.89 -22.13
CA GLU A 327 0.09 3.19 -23.40
C GLU A 327 1.31 3.73 -24.10
N GLY A 328 1.44 5.06 -24.21
CA GLY A 328 2.59 5.71 -24.83
C GLY A 328 3.91 5.34 -24.14
N ALA A 329 3.92 5.32 -22.80
CA ALA A 329 5.09 4.97 -22.00
C ALA A 329 5.54 3.52 -22.22
N LEU A 330 4.59 2.61 -22.44
CA LEU A 330 4.88 1.21 -22.76
C LEU A 330 5.19 0.95 -24.24
N GLY A 331 4.93 1.93 -25.11
CA GLY A 331 5.22 1.85 -26.54
C GLY A 331 4.04 1.68 -27.48
N GLY A 332 2.83 1.76 -26.95
CA GLY A 332 1.59 1.66 -27.70
C GLY A 332 0.59 0.71 -27.04
N ALA A 333 -0.58 0.60 -27.69
CA ALA A 333 -1.67 -0.24 -27.22
C ALA A 333 -1.29 -1.74 -27.22
N ALA A 334 -0.45 -2.19 -28.16
CA ALA A 334 -0.05 -3.59 -28.27
C ALA A 334 0.83 -4.03 -27.08
N GLU A 335 1.85 -3.23 -26.75
CA GLU A 335 2.74 -3.45 -25.62
C GLU A 335 1.97 -3.36 -24.30
N ALA A 336 1.10 -2.35 -24.17
CA ALA A 336 0.22 -2.22 -23.00
C ALA A 336 -0.75 -3.41 -22.86
N GLY A 337 -1.24 -3.97 -23.97
CA GLY A 337 -2.08 -5.17 -24.01
C GLY A 337 -1.35 -6.47 -23.64
N SER A 338 -0.01 -6.47 -23.75
CA SER A 338 0.84 -7.58 -23.30
C SER A 338 1.10 -7.58 -21.79
N MET A 339 0.81 -6.48 -21.10
CA MET A 339 0.97 -6.36 -19.65
C MET A 339 0.05 -7.32 -18.90
N LEU A 340 0.60 -7.98 -17.88
CA LEU A 340 -0.15 -8.82 -16.95
C LEU A 340 -0.31 -8.11 -15.61
N TYR A 341 -1.40 -8.41 -14.92
CA TYR A 341 -1.71 -7.81 -13.62
C TYR A 341 -1.89 -8.93 -12.60
N LEU A 342 -0.99 -8.99 -11.62
CA LEU A 342 -1.12 -9.88 -10.47
C LEU A 342 -1.86 -9.12 -9.36
N ARG A 343 -3.14 -9.48 -9.19
CA ARG A 343 -4.06 -8.88 -8.22
C ARG A 343 -4.11 -9.71 -6.94
N PRO A 344 -3.86 -9.13 -5.77
CA PRO A 344 -3.97 -9.86 -4.52
C PRO A 344 -5.43 -10.11 -4.14
N ARG A 345 -5.69 -11.15 -3.33
CA ARG A 345 -7.02 -11.39 -2.74
C ARG A 345 -7.38 -10.37 -1.65
N LYS A 346 -6.37 -9.78 -1.01
CA LYS A 346 -6.51 -8.73 0.01
C LYS A 346 -5.66 -7.53 -0.40
N ARG A 347 -6.11 -6.32 -0.07
CA ARG A 347 -5.31 -5.12 -0.34
C ARG A 347 -3.95 -5.20 0.38
N TYR A 348 -2.90 -4.83 -0.32
CA TYR A 348 -1.57 -4.73 0.27
C TYR A 348 -1.51 -3.62 1.31
N ALA A 349 -0.77 -3.87 2.38
CA ALA A 349 -0.41 -2.83 3.32
C ALA A 349 0.94 -2.23 2.92
N TYR A 350 1.01 -0.90 3.00
CA TYR A 350 2.23 -0.12 2.92
C TYR A 350 2.62 0.35 4.31
N TRP A 351 3.91 0.58 4.50
CA TRP A 351 4.44 1.02 5.78
C TRP A 351 5.27 2.27 5.61
N THR A 352 4.86 3.37 6.24
CA THR A 352 5.71 4.56 6.29
C THR A 352 6.68 4.41 7.46
N PRO A 353 8.02 4.40 7.23
CA PRO A 353 8.99 4.32 8.30
C PRO A 353 8.79 5.40 9.37
N LYS A 354 9.14 5.08 10.62
CA LYS A 354 9.04 6.03 11.73
C LYS A 354 9.95 7.24 11.46
N GLY A 355 9.44 8.43 11.73
CA GLY A 355 10.19 9.68 11.54
C GLY A 355 10.05 10.32 10.16
N LEU A 356 9.54 9.61 9.14
CA LEU A 356 9.36 10.17 7.79
C LEU A 356 8.04 10.89 7.57
N ARG A 357 7.08 10.75 8.49
CA ARG A 357 5.78 11.44 8.41
C ARG A 357 5.63 12.41 9.56
N ALA A 358 5.15 13.61 9.25
CA ALA A 358 4.78 14.60 10.25
C ALA A 358 3.78 14.00 11.26
N THR A 359 3.99 14.31 12.54
CA THR A 359 3.28 13.70 13.67
C THR A 359 1.76 13.94 13.65
N ASP A 360 1.31 15.00 13.01
CA ASP A 360 -0.09 15.37 12.81
C ASP A 360 -0.82 14.46 11.81
N LYS A 361 -0.10 13.84 10.87
CA LYS A 361 -0.64 12.89 9.89
C LYS A 361 -0.63 11.43 10.36
N VAL A 362 -0.11 11.16 11.56
CA VAL A 362 -0.01 9.81 12.08
C VAL A 362 -1.31 9.41 12.76
N GLN A 363 -2.10 8.56 12.09
CA GLN A 363 -3.20 7.86 12.76
C GLN A 363 -2.60 6.86 13.75
N GLN A 364 -2.67 7.17 15.05
CA GLN A 364 -2.08 6.37 16.13
C GLN A 364 -2.54 4.90 16.14
N GLN A 365 -3.71 4.60 15.56
CA GLN A 365 -4.29 3.25 15.50
C GLN A 365 -3.59 2.31 14.50
N HIS A 366 -2.62 2.80 13.72
CA HIS A 366 -1.94 2.04 12.67
C HIS A 366 -0.42 2.02 12.81
N ALA A 367 0.12 2.45 13.95
CA ALA A 367 1.56 2.39 14.22
C ALA A 367 1.99 0.97 14.66
N GLY A 368 2.96 0.38 13.97
CA GLY A 368 3.58 -0.91 14.30
C GLY A 368 5.11 -0.82 14.34
N GLY A 369 5.76 -1.98 14.45
CA GLY A 369 7.23 -2.10 14.41
C GLY A 369 7.84 -1.45 13.17
N SER A 370 7.29 -1.78 12.00
CA SER A 370 7.71 -1.28 10.69
C SER A 370 7.30 0.16 10.37
N GLY A 371 6.60 0.85 11.28
CA GLY A 371 6.12 2.21 11.08
C GLY A 371 4.59 2.29 10.96
N ASN A 372 4.09 3.31 10.27
CA ASN A 372 2.65 3.54 10.16
C ASN A 372 2.09 2.78 8.97
N ARG A 373 1.12 1.91 9.24
CA ARG A 373 0.41 1.16 8.20
C ARG A 373 -0.51 2.10 7.42
N THR A 374 -0.44 2.00 6.10
CA THR A 374 -1.25 2.77 5.16
C THR A 374 -1.68 1.84 4.01
N SER A 375 -2.87 2.05 3.45
CA SER A 375 -3.38 1.29 2.30
C SER A 375 -4.30 2.20 1.49
N PRO A 376 -3.76 3.25 0.87
CA PRO A 376 -4.58 4.31 0.30
C PRO A 376 -5.29 3.86 -0.98
N PHE A 377 -4.77 2.83 -1.65
CA PHE A 377 -5.24 2.36 -2.95
C PHE A 377 -5.36 0.84 -2.99
N THR A 378 -6.20 0.34 -3.90
CA THR A 378 -6.06 -1.03 -4.40
C THR A 378 -4.89 -1.01 -5.38
N SER A 379 -3.94 -1.91 -5.18
CA SER A 379 -2.74 -2.01 -6.00
C SER A 379 -2.54 -3.45 -6.47
N SER A 380 -1.94 -3.57 -7.64
CA SER A 380 -1.60 -4.83 -8.29
C SER A 380 -0.16 -4.77 -8.77
N TRP A 381 0.48 -5.92 -8.95
CA TRP A 381 1.76 -5.95 -9.65
C TRP A 381 1.52 -5.93 -11.17
N HIS A 382 2.12 -4.96 -11.85
CA HIS A 382 2.20 -4.87 -13.30
C HIS A 382 3.41 -5.67 -13.75
N VAL A 383 3.16 -6.78 -14.43
CA VAL A 383 4.15 -7.81 -14.73
C VAL A 383 4.41 -7.86 -16.23
N CYS A 384 5.66 -7.61 -16.61
CA CYS A 384 6.18 -7.85 -17.95
C CYS A 384 7.46 -8.69 -17.84
N LEU A 385 7.46 -9.90 -18.39
CA LEU A 385 8.64 -10.78 -18.35
C LEU A 385 9.38 -10.87 -19.69
N ALA A 386 9.04 -10.02 -20.66
CA ALA A 386 9.73 -9.99 -21.94
C ALA A 386 11.18 -9.46 -21.76
N PRO A 387 12.14 -9.93 -22.57
CA PRO A 387 12.00 -10.97 -23.58
C PRO A 387 12.07 -12.41 -23.02
N ALA A 388 12.37 -12.58 -21.73
CA ALA A 388 12.60 -13.89 -21.13
C ALA A 388 11.38 -14.83 -21.23
N LYS A 389 10.16 -14.28 -21.11
CA LYS A 389 8.89 -14.99 -21.30
C LYS A 389 7.84 -14.07 -21.93
N SER A 390 7.08 -14.62 -22.89
CA SER A 390 5.90 -13.94 -23.41
C SER A 390 4.76 -13.96 -22.40
N ALA A 391 3.87 -12.97 -22.48
CA ALA A 391 2.68 -12.87 -21.63
C ALA A 391 1.84 -14.17 -21.64
N ASP A 392 1.65 -14.79 -22.80
CA ASP A 392 0.92 -16.06 -22.93
C ASP A 392 1.61 -17.23 -22.24
N ALA A 393 2.95 -17.27 -22.25
CA ALA A 393 3.70 -18.27 -21.51
C ALA A 393 3.48 -18.11 -20.01
N VAL A 394 3.54 -16.87 -19.49
CA VAL A 394 3.29 -16.58 -18.06
C VAL A 394 1.87 -16.99 -17.67
N GLN A 395 0.86 -16.64 -18.47
CA GLN A 395 -0.53 -16.97 -18.18
C GLN A 395 -0.81 -18.47 -18.20
N ARG A 396 -0.26 -19.20 -19.18
CA ARG A 396 -0.38 -20.66 -19.25
C ARG A 396 0.29 -21.31 -18.03
N TRP A 397 1.47 -20.84 -17.66
CA TRP A 397 2.18 -21.34 -16.48
C TRP A 397 1.40 -21.06 -15.18
N TRP A 398 0.92 -19.83 -14.98
CA TRP A 398 0.15 -19.45 -13.79
C TRP A 398 -1.11 -20.29 -13.62
N ARG A 399 -1.84 -20.55 -14.72
CA ARG A 399 -3.03 -21.42 -14.71
C ARG A 399 -2.72 -22.85 -14.24
N LYS A 400 -1.62 -23.43 -14.71
CA LYS A 400 -1.20 -24.78 -14.31
C LYS A 400 -0.86 -24.85 -12.81
N ARG A 401 -0.31 -23.76 -12.26
CA ARG A 401 0.07 -23.67 -10.83
C ARG A 401 -1.12 -23.47 -9.89
N ARG A 402 -2.21 -22.85 -10.36
CA ARG A 402 -3.42 -22.52 -9.58
C ARG A 402 -4.22 -23.71 -9.02
N LEU A 403 -3.69 -24.92 -9.09
CA LEU A 403 -4.16 -26.07 -8.32
C LEU A 403 -3.80 -25.98 -6.83
N GLY A 404 -2.98 -25.01 -6.41
CA GLY A 404 -2.78 -24.62 -5.00
C GLY A 404 -3.13 -23.14 -4.76
N ASP A 405 -3.78 -22.83 -3.63
CA ASP A 405 -4.32 -21.51 -3.27
C ASP A 405 -3.20 -20.46 -3.05
N THR A 406 -2.73 -19.81 -4.12
CA THR A 406 -1.68 -18.78 -4.04
C THR A 406 -2.19 -17.42 -3.58
N GLY A 407 -3.46 -17.27 -3.18
CA GLY A 407 -4.00 -16.00 -2.68
C GLY A 407 -4.02 -14.82 -3.66
N ALA A 408 -3.48 -14.96 -4.88
CA ALA A 408 -3.43 -13.92 -5.91
C ALA A 408 -3.97 -14.42 -7.26
N SER A 409 -4.44 -13.50 -8.11
CA SER A 409 -4.95 -13.78 -9.46
C SER A 409 -4.16 -13.04 -10.52
N LEU A 410 -3.91 -13.68 -11.66
CA LEU A 410 -3.20 -13.08 -12.78
C LEU A 410 -4.19 -12.84 -13.93
N CYS A 411 -4.31 -11.60 -14.41
CA CYS A 411 -5.23 -11.21 -15.48
C CYS A 411 -4.58 -10.29 -16.53
N ARG A 412 -5.25 -10.10 -17.68
CA ARG A 412 -4.92 -9.05 -18.66
C ARG A 412 -5.72 -7.78 -18.37
N ARG A 413 -5.35 -6.69 -19.04
CA ARG A 413 -5.98 -5.37 -18.92
C ARG A 413 -7.48 -5.40 -19.23
N ASP A 414 -7.89 -6.16 -20.25
CA ASP A 414 -9.27 -6.26 -20.76
C ASP A 414 -10.28 -6.89 -19.77
N GLY A 415 -9.90 -7.08 -18.50
CA GLY A 415 -10.75 -7.69 -17.49
C GLY A 415 -11.00 -9.19 -17.68
N ARG A 416 -10.65 -9.75 -18.85
CA ARG A 416 -10.67 -11.19 -19.10
C ARG A 416 -9.69 -11.85 -18.13
N SER A 417 -10.25 -12.40 -17.07
CA SER A 417 -9.51 -13.27 -16.19
C SER A 417 -9.17 -14.55 -16.96
N ALA A 418 -8.14 -15.25 -16.52
CA ALA A 418 -7.80 -16.55 -17.08
C ALA A 418 -8.95 -17.59 -16.96
N ALA A 419 -9.97 -17.32 -16.11
CA ALA A 419 -11.16 -18.15 -15.96
C ALA A 419 -12.23 -17.88 -17.04
N ASP A 420 -12.33 -16.64 -17.55
CA ASP A 420 -13.42 -16.23 -18.47
C ASP A 420 -13.22 -16.72 -19.92
N VAL A 421 -12.05 -17.29 -20.24
CA VAL A 421 -11.74 -17.83 -21.57
C VAL A 421 -12.19 -19.30 -21.72
N ARG A 422 -12.72 -19.93 -20.67
CA ARG A 422 -13.19 -21.34 -20.72
C ARG A 422 -14.66 -21.51 -21.13
N GLU A 423 -15.38 -20.43 -21.44
CA GLU A 423 -16.81 -20.49 -21.80
C GLU A 423 -17.09 -20.17 -23.28
N LYS A 424 -16.07 -20.23 -24.13
CA LYS A 424 -16.17 -20.22 -25.59
C LYS A 424 -15.17 -21.23 -26.16
#